data_AF-A0A7X7YVM9-F1
#
_entry.id   AF-A0A7X7YVM9-F1
#
_cell.length_a   1.000
_cell.length_b   1.000
_cell.length_c   1.000
_cell.angle_alpha   90.00
_cell.angle_beta   90.00
_cell.angle_gamma   90.00
#
_symmetry.space_group_name_H-M   'P 1'
#
loop_
_entity.id
_entity.type
_entity.pdbx_description
1 polymer ?
#
loop_
_entity_poly.entity_id
_entity_poly.type
_entity_poly.pdbx_seq_one_letter_code
_entity_poly.pdbx_strand_id
1 'polypeptide(L)'
;MAGQPLILAPQSSTRRRGIALAMVVIAVTILTTLGIGLLAIGYGARREAISEKAEVAAMLAAEAGYEKAIFWMGQQQDMLSALQLGSPGTSGSLTFPDSSCTYAISLYTFVGARPVFRVVCDGHSGIFSRRVDVLTVQMISGWDMGGCRIPISSTTTDEVSFVNGETLDMPIHINKADDYPDTRDIFISGSPNFLQPVAMGESRYTSGGADKYSGVMSLFDGGIYFNQPSSRITDESSVQSKVNRFRDSTLAAYRFTPTASATSVANRQAAVQLEFFVDNGVGKVRITNNCTVRGFAQSYDSRTYDFKIQPGSGGSRFQRYYIYSYHLAPTNADSTGQRVTIPLTNTYVTQSFGAASSEPGGQIYVNGNVVIGGNNTAHGNDQLVKGKVTVVATGNIWIADRILVDGSHDADGKPTMDNPNVLGLLAQGVVKVVDPGMSDIDGIVSISGYTYSPVGRPDYPSAGSTSSNYYQRYLPDPMIVEGAITVGGGGWGAENVKRGSYGGRKEYSGNQDYLEVHGTICEAMRGVVGVTGTDGFLKSYHMDRRLLTGIVPGDIWMRGKYVPAPAGWHDYRTGE
;
A
#
# COMPACT_ATOMS: atom_id res chain seq x y z
N MET A 1 122.53 -50.50 -8.33
CA MET A 1 123.20 -49.39 -7.61
C MET A 1 122.22 -48.83 -6.59
N ALA A 2 122.68 -48.76 -5.33
CA ALA A 2 122.23 -48.03 -4.14
C ALA A 2 120.77 -47.53 -3.97
N GLY A 3 120.19 -47.81 -2.78
CA GLY A 3 119.17 -46.96 -2.14
C GLY A 3 118.13 -47.67 -1.25
N GLN A 4 118.39 -47.83 0.05
CA GLN A 4 117.39 -48.07 1.13
C GLN A 4 116.67 -46.74 1.52
N PRO A 5 115.69 -46.68 2.46
CA PRO A 5 114.52 -47.53 2.77
C PRO A 5 113.25 -46.67 3.07
N LEU A 6 112.07 -47.24 3.36
CA LEU A 6 111.12 -46.60 4.30
C LEU A 6 110.13 -47.59 4.94
N ILE A 7 110.14 -47.58 6.28
CA ILE A 7 109.25 -48.31 7.19
C ILE A 7 107.92 -47.54 7.29
N LEU A 8 106.79 -48.24 7.16
CA LEU A 8 105.47 -47.73 7.54
C LEU A 8 104.77 -48.75 8.44
N ALA A 9 104.52 -48.34 9.68
CA ALA A 9 103.70 -49.06 10.65
C ALA A 9 102.19 -48.89 10.35
N PRO A 10 101.34 -49.87 10.67
CA PRO A 10 99.89 -49.73 10.50
C PRO A 10 99.26 -48.96 11.66
N GLN A 11 98.49 -47.92 11.32
CA GLN A 11 97.65 -47.15 12.24
C GLN A 11 96.45 -47.96 12.73
N SER A 12 96.20 -47.90 14.03
CA SER A 12 95.02 -48.46 14.68
C SER A 12 93.81 -47.53 14.52
N SER A 13 92.72 -48.07 13.97
CA SER A 13 91.44 -47.35 13.87
C SER A 13 90.73 -47.34 15.22
N THR A 14 90.67 -46.19 15.88
CA THR A 14 89.85 -45.97 17.07
C THR A 14 88.37 -45.96 16.71
N ARG A 15 87.62 -46.90 17.31
CA ARG A 15 86.16 -47.01 17.21
C ARG A 15 85.46 -45.74 17.74
N ARG A 16 84.78 -45.01 16.85
CA ARG A 16 83.79 -43.97 17.21
C ARG A 16 82.51 -44.62 17.75
N ARG A 17 82.37 -44.75 19.08
CA ARG A 17 81.12 -45.21 19.73
C ARG A 17 80.43 -44.15 20.63
N GLY A 18 80.92 -42.91 20.66
CA GLY A 18 80.33 -41.83 21.48
C GLY A 18 79.35 -40.86 20.77
N ILE A 19 79.31 -40.84 19.43
CA ILE A 19 78.58 -39.81 18.66
C ILE A 19 77.10 -40.17 18.45
N ALA A 20 76.76 -41.46 18.40
CA ALA A 20 75.38 -41.90 18.13
C ALA A 20 74.40 -41.48 19.23
N LEU A 21 74.79 -41.57 20.51
CA LEU A 21 73.94 -41.15 21.63
C LEU A 21 73.67 -39.65 21.59
N ALA A 22 74.69 -38.83 21.33
CA ALA A 22 74.53 -37.38 21.20
C ALA A 22 73.61 -37.00 20.03
N MET A 23 73.75 -37.67 18.87
CA MET A 23 72.87 -37.48 17.72
C MET A 23 71.42 -37.87 18.02
N VAL A 24 71.19 -38.97 18.74
CA VAL A 24 69.84 -39.40 19.17
C VAL A 24 69.24 -38.39 20.13
N VAL A 25 69.99 -37.90 21.11
CA VAL A 25 69.52 -36.87 22.05
C VAL A 25 69.14 -35.59 21.30
N ILE A 26 70.00 -35.10 20.40
CA ILE A 26 69.72 -33.92 19.57
C ILE A 26 68.46 -34.12 18.72
N ALA A 27 68.32 -35.28 18.07
CA ALA A 27 67.16 -35.60 17.26
C ALA A 27 65.86 -35.65 18.10
N VAL A 28 65.91 -36.24 19.30
CA VAL A 28 64.79 -36.24 20.25
C VAL A 28 64.45 -34.82 20.68
N THR A 29 65.42 -33.97 20.99
CA THR A 29 65.15 -32.56 21.37
C THR A 29 64.50 -31.78 20.23
N ILE A 30 64.98 -31.96 19.00
CA ILE A 30 64.41 -31.34 17.79
C ILE A 30 62.97 -31.84 17.54
N LEU A 31 62.73 -33.15 17.62
CA LEU A 31 61.39 -33.71 17.43
C LEU A 31 60.42 -33.27 18.53
N THR A 32 60.88 -33.14 19.77
CA THR A 32 60.05 -32.69 20.89
C THR A 32 59.68 -31.21 20.76
N THR A 33 60.64 -30.36 20.39
CA THR A 33 60.40 -28.92 20.15
C THR A 33 59.48 -28.70 18.94
N LEU A 34 59.67 -29.45 17.84
CA LEU A 34 58.74 -29.46 16.71
C LEU A 34 57.34 -29.95 17.10
N GLY A 35 57.25 -31.03 17.88
CA GLY A 35 55.98 -31.57 18.36
C GLY A 35 55.20 -30.58 19.22
N ILE A 36 55.87 -29.89 20.15
CA ILE A 36 55.27 -28.82 20.97
C ILE A 36 54.86 -27.64 20.08
N GLY A 37 55.70 -27.23 19.13
CA GLY A 37 55.38 -26.16 18.19
C GLY A 37 54.13 -26.43 17.35
N LEU A 38 54.01 -27.64 16.80
CA LEU A 38 52.83 -28.07 16.03
C LEU A 38 51.58 -28.15 16.89
N LEU A 39 51.69 -28.61 18.14
CA LEU A 39 50.56 -28.63 19.10
C LEU A 39 50.11 -27.21 19.45
N ALA A 40 51.05 -26.27 19.63
CA ALA A 40 50.72 -24.87 19.91
C ALA A 40 50.01 -24.20 18.73
N ILE A 41 50.47 -24.44 17.50
CA ILE A 41 49.81 -23.95 16.28
C ILE A 41 48.40 -24.57 16.15
N GLY A 42 48.28 -25.89 16.33
CA GLY A 42 46.99 -26.58 16.28
C GLY A 42 46.01 -26.10 17.37
N TYR A 43 46.51 -25.81 18.57
CA TYR A 43 45.72 -25.22 19.65
C TYR A 43 45.28 -23.79 19.32
N GLY A 44 46.19 -22.97 18.78
CA GLY A 44 45.90 -21.60 18.34
C GLY A 44 44.82 -21.57 17.25
N ALA A 45 45.01 -22.33 16.18
CA ALA A 45 44.05 -22.42 15.07
C ALA A 45 42.68 -22.94 15.55
N ARG A 46 42.65 -23.92 16.46
CA ARG A 46 41.39 -24.40 17.04
C ARG A 46 40.69 -23.32 17.87
N ARG A 47 41.44 -22.54 18.65
CA ARG A 47 40.88 -21.47 19.48
C ARG A 47 40.31 -20.34 18.60
N GLU A 48 41.02 -19.97 17.54
CA GLU A 48 40.58 -18.98 16.56
C GLU A 48 39.31 -19.46 15.84
N ALA A 49 39.28 -20.70 15.35
CA ALA A 49 38.09 -21.28 14.73
C ALA A 49 36.88 -21.34 15.68
N ILE A 50 37.09 -21.63 16.97
CA ILE A 50 36.01 -21.59 17.99
C ILE A 50 35.52 -20.15 18.19
N SER A 51 36.44 -19.19 18.22
CA SER A 51 36.14 -17.76 18.36
C SER A 51 35.30 -17.27 17.18
N GLU A 52 35.73 -17.54 15.94
CA GLU A 52 35.01 -17.17 14.73
C GLU A 52 33.65 -17.86 14.65
N LYS A 53 33.59 -19.17 14.96
CA LYS A 53 32.31 -19.90 15.00
C LYS A 53 31.33 -19.24 15.98
N ALA A 54 31.79 -18.91 17.18
CA ALA A 54 30.93 -18.31 18.20
C ALA A 54 30.51 -16.89 17.80
N GLU A 55 31.41 -16.11 17.21
CA GLU A 55 31.07 -14.78 16.70
C GLU A 55 30.03 -14.83 15.58
N VAL A 56 30.19 -15.71 14.59
CA VAL A 56 29.22 -15.92 13.52
C VAL A 56 27.91 -16.47 14.08
N ALA A 57 27.94 -17.36 15.06
CA ALA A 57 26.75 -17.89 15.71
C ALA A 57 25.97 -16.79 16.48
N ALA A 58 26.67 -15.84 17.10
CA ALA A 58 26.04 -14.68 17.74
C ALA A 58 25.39 -13.75 16.69
N MET A 59 26.06 -13.49 15.57
CA MET A 59 25.52 -12.69 14.46
C MET A 59 24.25 -13.31 13.87
N LEU A 60 24.31 -14.59 13.49
CA LEU A 60 23.16 -15.33 12.94
C LEU A 60 22.00 -15.43 13.94
N ALA A 61 22.30 -15.55 15.24
CA ALA A 61 21.26 -15.51 16.26
C ALA A 61 20.56 -14.14 16.32
N ALA A 62 21.31 -13.04 16.19
CA ALA A 62 20.74 -11.69 16.14
C ALA A 62 19.85 -11.50 14.89
N GLU A 63 20.31 -11.94 13.71
CA GLU A 63 19.52 -11.91 12.47
C GLU A 63 18.24 -12.76 12.56
N ALA A 64 18.32 -13.95 13.16
CA ALA A 64 17.14 -14.78 13.40
C ALA A 64 16.12 -14.08 14.34
N GLY A 65 16.61 -13.33 15.33
CA GLY A 65 15.79 -12.46 16.17
C GLY A 65 15.08 -11.38 15.36
N TYR A 66 15.78 -10.75 14.42
CA TYR A 66 15.23 -9.74 13.53
C TYR A 66 14.15 -10.34 12.61
N GLU A 67 14.42 -11.48 11.98
CA GLU A 67 13.44 -12.17 11.13
C GLU A 67 12.18 -12.55 11.91
N LYS A 68 12.34 -13.05 13.14
CA LYS A 68 11.22 -13.37 14.02
C LYS A 68 10.38 -12.13 14.35
N ALA A 69 11.04 -11.01 14.63
CA ALA A 69 10.39 -9.74 14.89
C ALA A 69 9.61 -9.26 13.66
N ILE A 70 10.23 -9.23 12.48
CA ILE A 70 9.56 -8.82 11.23
C ILE A 70 8.39 -9.73 10.88
N PHE A 71 8.54 -11.04 11.08
CA PHE A 71 7.45 -11.99 10.89
C PHE A 71 6.28 -11.68 11.81
N TRP A 72 6.54 -11.46 13.11
CA TRP A 72 5.49 -11.08 14.07
C TRP A 72 4.85 -9.73 13.72
N MET A 73 5.64 -8.72 13.33
CA MET A 73 5.13 -7.42 12.89
C MET A 73 4.19 -7.60 11.69
N GLY A 74 4.61 -8.42 10.73
CA GLY A 74 3.83 -8.76 9.55
C GLY A 74 2.58 -9.58 9.84
N GLN A 75 2.37 -10.04 11.09
CA GLN A 75 1.14 -10.69 11.57
C GLN A 75 0.14 -9.71 12.19
N GLN A 76 0.56 -8.52 12.63
CA GLN A 76 -0.30 -7.60 13.38
C GLN A 76 -1.31 -6.86 12.49
N GLN A 77 -2.60 -6.89 12.87
CA GLN A 77 -3.66 -6.14 12.18
C GLN A 77 -3.36 -4.65 12.17
N ASP A 78 -2.89 -4.16 13.31
CA ASP A 78 -2.46 -2.79 13.50
C ASP A 78 -1.27 -2.73 14.46
N MET A 79 -0.11 -2.38 13.90
CA MET A 79 1.15 -2.33 14.64
C MET A 79 1.17 -1.30 15.76
N LEU A 80 0.63 -0.09 15.57
CA LEU A 80 0.65 0.90 16.64
C LEU A 80 -0.26 0.47 17.79
N SER A 81 -1.46 -0.07 17.50
CA SER A 81 -2.33 -0.60 18.56
C SER A 81 -1.69 -1.80 19.28
N ALA A 82 -1.05 -2.71 18.56
CA ALA A 82 -0.35 -3.86 19.16
C ALA A 82 0.78 -3.42 20.11
N LEU A 83 1.55 -2.40 19.72
CA LEU A 83 2.58 -1.83 20.58
C LEU A 83 1.99 -1.09 21.79
N GLN A 84 0.90 -0.34 21.60
CA GLN A 84 0.23 0.39 22.69
C GLN A 84 -0.31 -0.55 23.76
N LEU A 85 -0.88 -1.68 23.33
CA LEU A 85 -1.45 -2.70 24.22
C LEU A 85 -0.39 -3.62 24.82
N GLY A 86 0.89 -3.51 24.40
CA GLY A 86 1.95 -4.41 24.83
C GLY A 86 1.67 -5.86 24.45
N SER A 87 1.12 -6.09 23.25
CA SER A 87 0.72 -7.43 22.80
C SER A 87 1.87 -8.45 22.91
N PRO A 88 1.60 -9.71 23.29
CA PRO A 88 2.63 -10.74 23.36
C PRO A 88 3.38 -10.89 22.03
N GLY A 89 4.72 -10.88 22.09
CA GLY A 89 5.61 -10.98 20.92
C GLY A 89 6.24 -9.66 20.46
N THR A 90 5.92 -8.53 21.11
CA THR A 90 6.66 -7.27 20.95
C THR A 90 8.13 -7.36 21.40
N SER A 91 8.42 -8.30 22.30
CA SER A 91 9.77 -8.72 22.67
C SER A 91 9.79 -10.20 22.97
N GLY A 92 10.95 -10.83 22.84
CA GLY A 92 11.11 -12.24 23.18
C GLY A 92 12.54 -12.72 23.10
N SER A 93 12.72 -14.02 23.29
CA SER A 93 14.01 -14.69 23.14
C SER A 93 13.89 -15.94 22.27
N LEU A 94 14.98 -16.29 21.59
CA LEU A 94 15.15 -17.55 20.87
C LEU A 94 16.40 -18.24 21.43
N THR A 95 16.33 -19.57 21.55
CA THR A 95 17.46 -20.38 22.00
C THR A 95 17.79 -21.40 20.92
N PHE A 96 19.06 -21.47 20.55
CA PHE A 96 19.64 -22.44 19.66
C PHE A 96 20.63 -23.31 20.45
N PRO A 97 21.13 -24.43 19.89
CA PRO A 97 22.05 -25.31 20.62
C PRO A 97 23.32 -24.62 21.13
N ASP A 98 23.89 -23.70 20.34
CA ASP A 98 25.18 -23.04 20.63
C ASP A 98 25.05 -21.50 20.81
N SER A 99 23.84 -20.95 20.73
CA SER A 99 23.60 -19.50 20.76
C SER A 99 22.20 -19.16 21.25
N SER A 100 21.98 -17.90 21.60
CA SER A 100 20.65 -17.39 21.93
C SER A 100 20.50 -15.96 21.41
N CYS A 101 19.27 -15.48 21.29
CA CYS A 101 19.03 -14.07 21.05
C CYS A 101 17.86 -13.54 21.87
N THR A 102 17.89 -12.24 22.12
CA THR A 102 16.72 -11.47 22.58
C THR A 102 16.37 -10.45 21.53
N TYR A 103 15.08 -10.17 21.33
CA TYR A 103 14.63 -9.10 20.43
C TYR A 103 13.57 -8.24 21.10
N ALA A 104 13.49 -6.98 20.66
CA ALA A 104 12.47 -6.03 21.07
C ALA A 104 12.07 -5.13 19.89
N ILE A 105 10.77 -4.82 19.83
CA ILE A 105 10.14 -3.97 18.82
C ILE A 105 9.58 -2.74 19.53
N SER A 106 9.87 -1.56 18.99
CA SER A 106 9.32 -0.30 19.49
C SER A 106 9.01 0.66 18.35
N LEU A 107 8.23 1.70 18.64
CA LEU A 107 8.14 2.85 17.74
C LEU A 107 9.38 3.71 17.93
N TYR A 108 10.05 4.07 16.83
CA TYR A 108 11.19 4.97 16.83
C TYR A 108 10.75 6.42 16.65
N THR A 109 10.08 6.72 15.54
CA THR A 109 9.62 8.06 15.18
C THR A 109 8.56 8.00 14.09
N PHE A 110 8.11 9.15 13.59
CA PHE A 110 7.37 9.29 12.34
C PHE A 110 8.23 10.00 11.29
N VAL A 111 8.12 9.57 10.03
CA VAL A 111 8.56 10.36 8.87
C VAL A 111 7.28 10.86 8.22
N GLY A 112 7.04 12.17 8.25
CA GLY A 112 5.73 12.74 7.90
C GLY A 112 4.64 12.15 8.81
N ALA A 113 3.72 11.39 8.22
CA ALA A 113 2.69 10.67 8.96
C ALA A 113 2.91 9.15 9.05
N ARG A 114 3.98 8.63 8.44
CA ARG A 114 4.32 7.20 8.41
C ARG A 114 5.12 6.80 9.65
N PRO A 115 4.69 5.79 10.42
CA PRO A 115 5.46 5.31 11.55
C PRO A 115 6.73 4.58 11.10
N VAL A 116 7.82 4.81 11.83
CA VAL A 116 9.09 4.08 11.72
C VAL A 116 9.26 3.28 13.00
N PHE A 117 9.40 1.97 12.84
CA PHE A 117 9.61 1.04 13.94
C PHE A 117 11.09 0.74 14.10
N ARG A 118 11.53 0.45 15.32
CA ARG A 118 12.89 -0.03 15.61
C ARG A 118 12.81 -1.46 16.11
N VAL A 119 13.65 -2.31 15.53
CA VAL A 119 13.84 -3.70 15.94
C VAL A 119 15.27 -3.82 16.43
N VAL A 120 15.43 -4.12 17.72
CA VAL A 120 16.75 -4.37 18.32
C VAL A 120 16.84 -5.85 18.66
N CYS A 121 17.90 -6.50 18.21
CA CYS A 121 18.16 -7.92 18.44
C CYS A 121 19.58 -8.12 18.94
N ASP A 122 19.72 -8.76 20.09
CA ASP A 122 20.99 -9.08 20.75
C ASP A 122 21.21 -10.59 20.68
N GLY A 123 22.12 -11.04 19.83
CA GLY A 123 22.54 -12.43 19.68
C GLY A 123 23.81 -12.72 20.49
N HIS A 124 23.85 -13.89 21.13
CA HIS A 124 24.89 -14.29 22.07
C HIS A 124 25.39 -15.71 21.75
N SER A 125 26.70 -15.92 21.83
CA SER A 125 27.32 -17.25 21.80
C SER A 125 28.64 -17.23 22.60
N GLY A 126 28.66 -17.93 23.73
CA GLY A 126 29.79 -17.89 24.66
C GLY A 126 30.03 -16.48 25.20
N ILE A 127 31.21 -15.91 24.94
CA ILE A 127 31.59 -14.54 25.33
C ILE A 127 31.24 -13.50 24.25
N PHE A 128 30.83 -13.94 23.06
CA PHE A 128 30.54 -13.05 21.94
C PHE A 128 29.10 -12.61 21.97
N SER A 129 28.90 -11.33 21.67
CA SER A 129 27.59 -10.73 21.56
C SER A 129 27.55 -9.76 20.37
N ARG A 130 26.46 -9.85 19.61
CA ARG A 130 26.21 -9.10 18.37
C ARG A 130 24.85 -8.45 18.44
N ARG A 131 24.77 -7.17 18.08
CA ARG A 131 23.52 -6.43 18.02
C ARG A 131 23.19 -6.06 16.59
N VAL A 132 21.97 -6.42 16.19
CA VAL A 132 21.31 -5.95 14.98
C VAL A 132 20.27 -4.91 15.40
N ASP A 133 20.38 -3.70 14.87
CA ASP A 133 19.51 -2.56 15.18
C ASP A 133 18.96 -2.00 13.88
N VAL A 134 17.66 -2.20 13.65
CA VAL A 134 17.04 -1.95 12.35
C VAL A 134 15.85 -1.03 12.48
N LEU A 135 15.88 0.09 11.76
CA LEU A 135 14.73 0.93 11.51
C LEU A 135 13.93 0.34 10.35
N THR A 136 12.66 0.05 10.58
CA THR A 136 11.78 -0.59 9.60
C THR A 136 10.52 0.22 9.38
N VAL A 137 10.00 0.12 8.16
CA VAL A 137 8.77 0.78 7.74
C VAL A 137 7.88 -0.24 7.04
N GLN A 138 6.57 -0.09 7.19
CA GLN A 138 5.62 -0.91 6.45
C GLN A 138 5.74 -0.60 4.96
N MET A 139 6.05 -1.58 4.13
CA MET A 139 6.25 -1.40 2.70
C MET A 139 4.97 -0.87 2.06
N ILE A 140 5.11 0.13 1.20
CA ILE A 140 4.01 0.69 0.41
C ILE A 140 4.21 0.19 -1.02
N SER A 141 3.18 -0.40 -1.63
CA SER A 141 3.17 -0.57 -3.09
C SER A 141 2.54 0.65 -3.75
N GLY A 142 2.71 0.79 -5.06
CA GLY A 142 1.90 1.75 -5.81
C GLY A 142 0.44 1.33 -5.82
N TRP A 143 0.17 0.08 -6.19
CA TRP A 143 -1.16 -0.51 -6.31
C TRP A 143 -1.23 -1.88 -5.63
N ASP A 144 -1.81 -1.99 -4.43
CA ASP A 144 -2.07 -3.27 -3.76
C ASP A 144 -3.49 -3.75 -4.07
N MET A 145 -3.65 -4.95 -4.63
CA MET A 145 -4.93 -5.56 -4.97
C MET A 145 -5.14 -6.89 -4.24
N GLY A 146 -6.29 -7.02 -3.60
CA GLY A 146 -6.73 -8.29 -3.02
C GLY A 146 -7.15 -9.33 -4.06
N GLY A 147 -7.57 -8.90 -5.25
CA GLY A 147 -7.83 -9.79 -6.38
C GLY A 147 -8.13 -9.02 -7.65
N CYS A 148 -7.62 -9.50 -8.79
CA CYS A 148 -7.83 -8.88 -10.11
C CYS A 148 -9.21 -9.23 -10.71
N ARG A 149 -10.29 -9.05 -9.93
CA ARG A 149 -11.65 -9.45 -10.26
C ARG A 149 -12.67 -8.42 -9.83
N ILE A 150 -13.84 -8.43 -10.48
CA ILE A 150 -15.02 -7.64 -10.10
C ILE A 150 -16.14 -8.54 -9.60
N PRO A 151 -16.97 -8.12 -8.64
CA PRO A 151 -18.16 -8.87 -8.29
C PRO A 151 -19.27 -8.65 -9.33
N ILE A 152 -19.93 -9.73 -9.75
CA ILE A 152 -21.03 -9.71 -10.73
C ILE A 152 -22.35 -10.27 -10.18
N SER A 153 -22.31 -10.94 -9.04
CA SER A 153 -23.48 -11.38 -8.28
C SER A 153 -23.18 -11.38 -6.79
N SER A 154 -24.09 -11.88 -5.95
CA SER A 154 -23.90 -11.95 -4.50
C SER A 154 -22.81 -12.91 -4.04
N THR A 155 -22.36 -13.82 -4.91
CA THR A 155 -21.33 -14.83 -4.58
C THR A 155 -20.35 -15.12 -5.72
N THR A 156 -20.49 -14.44 -6.86
CA THR A 156 -19.62 -14.69 -8.03
C THR A 156 -18.89 -13.44 -8.44
N THR A 157 -17.67 -13.66 -8.93
CA THR A 157 -16.79 -12.64 -9.47
C THR A 157 -16.49 -12.96 -10.93
N ASP A 158 -16.02 -11.96 -11.66
CA ASP A 158 -15.55 -12.09 -13.04
C ASP A 158 -14.15 -11.47 -13.16
N GLU A 159 -13.38 -11.96 -14.12
CA GLU A 159 -12.01 -11.54 -14.37
C GLU A 159 -11.99 -10.15 -15.01
N VAL A 160 -11.05 -9.30 -14.60
CA VAL A 160 -10.86 -7.98 -15.23
C VAL A 160 -9.46 -7.88 -15.79
N SER A 161 -9.39 -7.75 -17.11
CA SER A 161 -8.12 -7.61 -17.82
C SER A 161 -7.55 -6.21 -17.73
N PHE A 162 -6.22 -6.13 -17.65
CA PHE A 162 -5.45 -4.98 -18.12
C PHE A 162 -5.38 -5.04 -19.64
N VAL A 163 -5.55 -3.89 -20.29
CA VAL A 163 -5.92 -3.87 -21.70
C VAL A 163 -5.00 -3.03 -22.57
N ASN A 164 -5.01 -3.32 -23.88
CA ASN A 164 -4.22 -2.59 -24.86
C ASN A 164 -4.40 -1.06 -24.75
N GLY A 165 -3.28 -0.34 -24.66
CA GLY A 165 -3.26 1.12 -24.54
C GLY A 165 -3.30 1.65 -23.11
N GLU A 166 -3.52 0.80 -22.10
CA GLU A 166 -3.34 1.22 -20.70
C GLU A 166 -1.86 1.45 -20.39
N THR A 167 -1.60 2.49 -19.60
CA THR A 167 -0.26 2.79 -19.08
C THR A 167 -0.24 2.57 -17.57
N LEU A 168 0.62 1.67 -17.12
CA LEU A 168 0.76 1.24 -15.73
C LEU A 168 2.15 1.64 -15.24
N ASP A 169 2.31 2.93 -14.93
CA ASP A 169 3.51 3.49 -14.32
C ASP A 169 3.38 3.51 -12.79
N MET A 170 3.01 2.35 -12.23
CA MET A 170 2.78 2.17 -10.80
C MET A 170 3.14 0.74 -10.40
N PRO A 171 3.95 0.50 -9.35
CA PRO A 171 4.25 -0.85 -8.91
C PRO A 171 2.98 -1.56 -8.45
N ILE A 172 2.67 -2.72 -9.02
CA ILE A 172 1.44 -3.47 -8.73
C ILE A 172 1.77 -4.63 -7.81
N HIS A 173 0.90 -4.92 -6.85
CA HIS A 173 0.90 -6.13 -6.07
C HIS A 173 -0.48 -6.78 -6.12
N ILE A 174 -0.54 -8.07 -6.45
CA ILE A 174 -1.79 -8.82 -6.55
C ILE A 174 -1.70 -10.02 -5.62
N ASN A 175 -2.64 -10.12 -4.69
CA ASN A 175 -2.77 -11.30 -3.85
C ASN A 175 -3.10 -12.53 -4.70
N LYS A 176 -2.72 -13.70 -4.18
CA LYS A 176 -3.11 -14.96 -4.78
C LYS A 176 -4.64 -15.16 -4.67
N ALA A 177 -5.30 -15.56 -5.74
CA ALA A 177 -6.66 -16.11 -5.62
C ALA A 177 -6.57 -17.58 -5.17
N ASP A 178 -7.28 -17.95 -4.12
CA ASP A 178 -7.29 -19.32 -3.59
C ASP A 178 -8.20 -20.26 -4.41
N ASP A 179 -8.23 -20.11 -5.74
CA ASP A 179 -9.11 -20.85 -6.64
C ASP A 179 -8.40 -22.02 -7.36
N TYR A 180 -7.54 -21.76 -8.34
CA TYR A 180 -6.87 -22.78 -9.15
C TYR A 180 -5.40 -22.45 -9.40
N PRO A 181 -4.45 -23.33 -9.04
CA PRO A 181 -3.01 -23.02 -9.09
C PRO A 181 -2.47 -22.79 -10.51
N ASP A 182 -3.19 -23.23 -11.54
CA ASP A 182 -2.72 -23.14 -12.94
C ASP A 182 -3.32 -21.94 -13.70
N THR A 183 -4.28 -21.23 -13.11
CA THR A 183 -4.82 -19.99 -13.66
C THR A 183 -3.95 -18.82 -13.22
N ARG A 184 -3.85 -17.76 -14.03
CA ARG A 184 -3.16 -16.53 -13.62
C ARG A 184 -4.10 -15.68 -12.77
N ASP A 185 -3.54 -14.99 -11.78
CA ASP A 185 -4.26 -13.99 -10.98
C ASP A 185 -4.21 -12.60 -11.59
N ILE A 186 -3.40 -12.41 -12.63
CA ILE A 186 -3.40 -11.22 -13.48
C ILE A 186 -3.97 -11.56 -14.86
N PHE A 187 -4.97 -10.78 -15.27
CA PHE A 187 -5.62 -10.94 -16.57
C PHE A 187 -5.14 -9.84 -17.50
N ILE A 188 -4.74 -10.22 -18.71
CA ILE A 188 -4.14 -9.29 -19.68
C ILE A 188 -4.76 -9.57 -21.05
N SER A 189 -5.18 -8.50 -21.72
CA SER A 189 -5.73 -8.53 -23.07
C SER A 189 -5.03 -7.50 -23.95
N GLY A 190 -4.37 -7.95 -25.01
CA GLY A 190 -3.55 -7.08 -25.88
C GLY A 190 -2.22 -6.67 -25.22
N SER A 191 -1.80 -5.42 -25.40
CA SER A 191 -0.46 -4.94 -24.97
C SER A 191 -0.56 -3.72 -24.04
N PRO A 192 -0.99 -3.87 -22.78
CA PRO A 192 -0.80 -2.84 -21.76
C PRO A 192 0.69 -2.63 -21.47
N ASN A 193 1.08 -1.42 -21.06
CA ASN A 193 2.46 -1.08 -20.70
C ASN A 193 2.66 -1.13 -19.19
N PHE A 194 3.27 -2.20 -18.66
CA PHE A 194 3.69 -2.27 -17.26
C PHE A 194 5.13 -1.73 -17.10
N LEU A 195 5.23 -0.45 -16.74
CA LEU A 195 6.51 0.25 -16.66
C LEU A 195 7.21 0.07 -15.30
N GLN A 196 6.46 -0.37 -14.28
CA GLN A 196 6.95 -0.57 -12.91
C GLN A 196 6.83 -2.05 -12.50
N PRO A 197 7.53 -2.47 -11.43
CA PRO A 197 7.52 -3.88 -11.05
C PRO A 197 6.15 -4.40 -10.63
N VAL A 198 5.85 -5.64 -11.03
CA VAL A 198 4.62 -6.36 -10.65
C VAL A 198 4.95 -7.47 -9.65
N ALA A 199 4.19 -7.58 -8.57
CA ALA A 199 4.41 -8.52 -7.48
C ALA A 199 3.19 -9.42 -7.28
N MET A 200 3.32 -10.70 -7.57
CA MET A 200 2.24 -11.68 -7.47
C MET A 200 2.36 -12.52 -6.20
N GLY A 201 1.23 -12.77 -5.53
CA GLY A 201 1.14 -13.72 -4.42
C GLY A 201 1.23 -15.18 -4.86
N GLU A 202 0.95 -15.45 -6.13
CA GLU A 202 1.00 -16.79 -6.70
C GLU A 202 2.37 -17.19 -7.27
N SER A 203 2.47 -18.48 -7.64
CA SER A 203 3.64 -19.07 -8.31
C SER A 203 3.65 -18.74 -9.80
N ARG A 204 4.85 -18.67 -10.39
CA ARG A 204 5.05 -18.59 -11.85
C ARG A 204 4.64 -19.85 -12.59
N TYR A 205 4.74 -21.00 -11.93
CA TYR A 205 4.56 -22.30 -12.55
C TYR A 205 3.23 -22.92 -12.16
N THR A 206 2.61 -23.63 -13.10
CA THR A 206 1.48 -24.52 -12.83
C THR A 206 1.89 -25.66 -11.91
N SER A 207 0.91 -26.38 -11.39
CA SER A 207 1.09 -27.64 -10.65
C SER A 207 1.92 -28.68 -11.42
N GLY A 208 1.82 -28.69 -12.76
CA GLY A 208 2.61 -29.52 -13.67
C GLY A 208 4.00 -28.96 -14.03
N GLY A 209 4.41 -27.81 -13.48
CA GLY A 209 5.70 -27.19 -13.72
C GLY A 209 5.80 -26.34 -14.99
N ALA A 210 4.70 -26.15 -15.72
CA ALA A 210 4.68 -25.30 -16.91
C ALA A 210 4.67 -23.81 -16.52
N ASP A 211 5.40 -22.98 -17.27
CA ASP A 211 5.43 -21.54 -17.04
C ASP A 211 4.15 -20.88 -17.57
N LYS A 212 3.22 -20.58 -16.67
CA LYS A 212 1.95 -19.94 -17.06
C LYS A 212 2.14 -18.50 -17.52
N TYR A 213 3.30 -17.86 -17.29
CA TYR A 213 3.55 -16.46 -17.66
C TYR A 213 4.33 -16.28 -18.97
N SER A 214 4.84 -17.36 -19.55
CA SER A 214 5.73 -17.35 -20.74
C SER A 214 5.27 -16.43 -21.88
N GLY A 215 3.97 -16.38 -22.18
CA GLY A 215 3.40 -15.56 -23.26
C GLY A 215 3.19 -14.07 -22.94
N VAL A 216 3.40 -13.62 -21.70
CA VAL A 216 3.18 -12.23 -21.28
C VAL A 216 4.38 -11.60 -20.57
N MET A 217 5.46 -12.35 -20.36
CA MET A 217 6.67 -11.86 -19.68
C MET A 217 7.24 -10.58 -20.29
N SER A 218 7.13 -10.41 -21.61
CA SER A 218 7.63 -9.23 -22.32
C SER A 218 6.84 -7.95 -22.06
N LEU A 219 5.68 -8.02 -21.41
CA LEU A 219 4.86 -6.85 -21.09
C LEU A 219 5.30 -6.17 -19.77
N PHE A 220 6.15 -6.84 -18.97
CA PHE A 220 6.57 -6.37 -17.65
C PHE A 220 7.98 -5.75 -17.70
N ASP A 221 8.08 -4.52 -18.22
CA ASP A 221 9.36 -3.80 -18.34
C ASP A 221 10.03 -3.58 -16.99
N GLY A 222 9.24 -3.30 -15.95
CA GLY A 222 9.71 -3.17 -14.57
C GLY A 222 10.03 -4.50 -13.87
N GLY A 223 9.82 -5.64 -14.54
CA GLY A 223 9.98 -6.98 -13.99
C GLY A 223 8.76 -7.48 -13.21
N ILE A 224 8.75 -8.79 -12.95
CA ILE A 224 7.69 -9.47 -12.19
C ILE A 224 8.28 -10.40 -11.13
N TYR A 225 7.73 -10.34 -9.92
CA TYR A 225 8.09 -11.14 -8.76
C TYR A 225 6.93 -12.05 -8.36
N PHE A 226 7.22 -13.27 -7.92
CA PHE A 226 6.23 -14.28 -7.55
C PHE A 226 6.34 -14.66 -6.07
N ASN A 227 5.33 -15.36 -5.55
CA ASN A 227 5.27 -15.85 -4.17
C ASN A 227 5.46 -14.75 -3.12
N GLN A 228 4.91 -13.56 -3.39
CA GLN A 228 4.99 -12.44 -2.47
C GLN A 228 3.92 -12.56 -1.36
N PRO A 229 4.20 -12.10 -0.12
CA PRO A 229 3.19 -12.09 0.95
C PRO A 229 1.98 -11.23 0.58
N SER A 230 0.77 -11.69 0.92
CA SER A 230 -0.48 -10.98 0.62
C SER A 230 -0.58 -9.60 1.32
N SER A 231 -1.17 -8.65 0.62
CA SER A 231 -1.76 -7.44 1.20
C SER A 231 -2.95 -7.81 2.11
N ARG A 232 -3.13 -7.05 3.19
CA ARG A 232 -4.19 -7.23 4.20
C ARG A 232 -5.41 -6.36 3.95
N ILE A 233 -5.52 -5.76 2.77
CA ILE A 233 -6.70 -4.97 2.39
C ILE A 233 -7.98 -5.82 2.37
N THR A 234 -7.86 -7.13 2.18
CA THR A 234 -8.96 -8.10 2.26
C THR A 234 -9.28 -8.55 3.69
N ASP A 235 -8.42 -8.22 4.67
CA ASP A 235 -8.67 -8.49 6.08
C ASP A 235 -9.52 -7.38 6.69
N GLU A 236 -10.82 -7.62 6.76
CA GLU A 236 -11.82 -6.72 7.32
C GLU A 236 -11.45 -6.23 8.74
N SER A 237 -10.84 -7.09 9.55
CA SER A 237 -10.46 -6.72 10.93
C SER A 237 -9.31 -5.71 10.95
N SER A 238 -8.33 -5.85 10.06
CA SER A 238 -7.25 -4.88 9.86
C SER A 238 -7.79 -3.53 9.37
N VAL A 239 -8.71 -3.54 8.39
CA VAL A 239 -9.36 -2.32 7.89
C VAL A 239 -10.15 -1.63 9.00
N GLN A 240 -10.99 -2.38 9.71
CA GLN A 240 -11.84 -1.83 10.78
C GLN A 240 -11.02 -1.24 11.93
N SER A 241 -9.93 -1.90 12.33
CA SER A 241 -9.03 -1.39 13.38
C SER A 241 -8.45 -0.02 13.01
N LYS A 242 -7.93 0.13 11.78
CA LYS A 242 -7.35 1.38 11.28
C LYS A 242 -8.42 2.49 11.12
N VAL A 243 -9.62 2.13 10.66
CA VAL A 243 -10.77 3.07 10.59
C VAL A 243 -11.19 3.54 11.98
N ASN A 244 -11.25 2.65 12.97
CA ASN A 244 -11.58 3.02 14.34
C ASN A 244 -10.54 3.98 14.94
N ARG A 245 -9.25 3.70 14.76
CA ARG A 245 -8.18 4.62 15.19
C ARG A 245 -8.28 5.98 14.50
N PHE A 246 -8.57 6.00 13.19
CA PHE A 246 -8.75 7.26 12.47
C PHE A 246 -9.95 8.05 13.03
N ARG A 247 -11.10 7.40 13.22
CA ARG A 247 -12.27 8.00 13.86
C ARG A 247 -11.91 8.58 15.22
N ASP A 248 -11.21 7.82 16.05
CA ASP A 248 -10.92 8.19 17.43
C ASP A 248 -9.91 9.33 17.54
N SER A 249 -9.02 9.49 16.55
CA SER A 249 -8.10 10.64 16.44
C SER A 249 -8.73 11.88 15.78
N THR A 250 -9.74 11.71 14.92
CA THR A 250 -10.41 12.83 14.23
C THR A 250 -11.07 13.79 15.22
N LEU A 251 -10.94 15.10 15.07
CA LEU A 251 -11.65 16.04 15.96
C LEU A 251 -13.17 15.86 15.85
N ALA A 252 -13.88 15.92 16.98
CA ALA A 252 -15.32 15.65 17.03
C ALA A 252 -16.16 16.51 16.05
N ALA A 253 -15.74 17.76 15.80
CA ALA A 253 -16.39 18.66 14.84
C ALA A 253 -16.32 18.18 13.38
N TYR A 254 -15.42 17.25 13.05
CA TYR A 254 -15.24 16.69 11.71
C TYR A 254 -15.56 15.18 11.65
N ARG A 255 -16.32 14.69 12.64
CA ARG A 255 -16.94 13.36 12.63
C ARG A 255 -18.41 13.52 12.29
N PHE A 256 -18.82 12.95 11.16
CA PHE A 256 -20.18 13.06 10.66
C PHE A 256 -20.90 11.72 10.66
N THR A 257 -22.19 11.73 11.00
CA THR A 257 -23.12 10.60 10.78
C THR A 257 -24.31 11.16 10.00
N PRO A 258 -24.24 11.21 8.66
CA PRO A 258 -25.27 11.90 7.87
C PRO A 258 -26.60 11.16 7.92
N THR A 259 -27.68 11.91 7.71
CA THR A 259 -29.03 11.39 7.53
C THR A 259 -29.58 11.76 6.14
N ALA A 260 -30.36 10.86 5.54
CA ALA A 260 -31.04 11.11 4.27
C ALA A 260 -32.32 11.92 4.53
N SER A 261 -32.14 13.23 4.71
CA SER A 261 -33.17 14.19 5.13
C SER A 261 -34.34 14.33 4.14
N ALA A 262 -34.11 14.15 2.83
CA ALA A 262 -35.15 14.27 1.80
C ALA A 262 -36.02 13.00 1.73
N THR A 263 -37.00 12.90 2.63
CA THR A 263 -37.82 11.69 2.82
C THR A 263 -38.77 11.34 1.67
N SER A 264 -39.05 12.29 0.76
CA SER A 264 -39.83 12.07 -0.46
C SER A 264 -39.01 11.42 -1.58
N VAL A 265 -37.67 11.38 -1.45
CA VAL A 265 -36.78 10.73 -2.41
C VAL A 265 -36.80 9.21 -2.18
N ALA A 266 -37.15 8.47 -3.21
CA ALA A 266 -37.04 7.00 -3.22
C ALA A 266 -35.55 6.58 -3.27
N ASN A 267 -35.23 5.33 -2.88
CA ASN A 267 -33.85 4.78 -2.88
C ASN A 267 -32.80 5.75 -2.31
N ARG A 268 -33.18 6.51 -1.27
CA ARG A 268 -32.34 7.54 -0.69
C ARG A 268 -31.21 6.93 0.13
N GLN A 269 -30.03 7.52 0.01
CA GLN A 269 -28.83 7.17 0.76
C GLN A 269 -28.31 8.43 1.46
N ALA A 270 -27.90 8.30 2.73
CA ALA A 270 -27.36 9.42 3.49
C ALA A 270 -25.91 9.69 3.08
N ALA A 271 -25.55 10.96 2.92
CA ALA A 271 -24.19 11.34 2.56
C ALA A 271 -23.75 12.69 3.16
N VAL A 272 -22.43 12.90 3.17
CA VAL A 272 -21.79 14.21 3.31
C VAL A 272 -21.23 14.62 1.95
N GLN A 273 -21.48 15.85 1.52
CA GLN A 273 -20.80 16.42 0.36
C GLN A 273 -19.56 17.19 0.81
N LEU A 274 -18.43 16.97 0.13
CA LEU A 274 -17.17 17.67 0.32
C LEU A 274 -16.79 18.40 -0.96
N GLU A 275 -16.45 19.67 -0.81
CA GLU A 275 -15.97 20.52 -1.89
C GLU A 275 -14.62 21.12 -1.52
N PHE A 276 -13.58 20.80 -2.28
CA PHE A 276 -12.22 21.31 -2.05
C PHE A 276 -11.93 22.47 -3.00
N PHE A 277 -11.40 23.56 -2.47
CA PHE A 277 -11.03 24.71 -3.27
C PHE A 277 -9.98 25.58 -2.57
N VAL A 278 -9.31 26.41 -3.35
CA VAL A 278 -8.38 27.43 -2.86
C VAL A 278 -9.04 28.80 -2.90
N ASP A 279 -9.01 29.54 -1.80
CA ASP A 279 -9.53 30.91 -1.74
C ASP A 279 -8.49 31.79 -1.05
N ASN A 280 -8.09 32.87 -1.74
CA ASN A 280 -7.01 33.76 -1.30
C ASN A 280 -5.73 33.02 -0.91
N GLY A 281 -5.36 32.00 -1.70
CA GLY A 281 -4.18 31.17 -1.46
C GLY A 281 -4.31 30.16 -0.31
N VAL A 282 -5.45 30.12 0.39
CA VAL A 282 -5.73 29.19 1.49
C VAL A 282 -6.57 28.02 0.99
N GLY A 283 -6.13 26.80 1.27
CA GLY A 283 -6.93 25.60 1.02
C GLY A 283 -8.12 25.53 1.96
N LYS A 284 -9.31 25.38 1.40
CA LYS A 284 -10.58 25.28 2.14
C LYS A 284 -11.32 24.02 1.73
N VAL A 285 -12.14 23.55 2.66
CA VAL A 285 -13.16 22.55 2.39
C VAL A 285 -14.51 23.11 2.79
N ARG A 286 -15.48 23.00 1.88
CA ARG A 286 -16.89 23.22 2.19
C ARG A 286 -17.54 21.87 2.40
N ILE A 287 -18.12 21.69 3.57
CA ILE A 287 -18.71 20.44 4.04
C ILE A 287 -20.21 20.67 4.14
N THR A 288 -21.01 19.90 3.41
CA THR A 288 -22.47 19.90 3.54
C THR A 288 -22.91 18.55 4.10
N ASN A 289 -23.40 18.55 5.34
CA ASN A 289 -23.90 17.36 6.01
C ASN A 289 -25.38 17.10 5.67
N ASN A 290 -25.86 15.88 5.94
CA ASN A 290 -27.24 15.43 5.72
C ASN A 290 -27.73 15.58 4.27
N CYS A 291 -26.81 15.40 3.32
CA CYS A 291 -27.17 15.27 1.91
C CYS A 291 -27.92 13.95 1.69
N THR A 292 -28.84 13.99 0.73
CA THR A 292 -29.58 12.80 0.28
C THR A 292 -29.13 12.43 -1.12
N VAL A 293 -28.42 11.32 -1.27
CA VAL A 293 -28.08 10.72 -2.56
C VAL A 293 -29.25 9.87 -3.04
N ARG A 294 -29.70 10.10 -4.27
CA ARG A 294 -30.68 9.26 -4.97
C ARG A 294 -29.95 8.11 -5.65
N GLY A 295 -30.31 6.88 -5.28
CA GLY A 295 -29.93 5.69 -6.04
C GLY A 295 -30.70 5.59 -7.35
N PHE A 296 -29.99 5.45 -8.46
CA PHE A 296 -30.54 5.20 -9.79
C PHE A 296 -31.19 3.82 -9.86
N ALA A 297 -32.34 3.69 -10.51
CA ALA A 297 -33.01 2.40 -10.66
C ALA A 297 -33.78 2.26 -11.97
N GLN A 298 -33.49 1.18 -12.70
CA GLN A 298 -34.17 0.73 -13.91
C GLN A 298 -34.63 -0.72 -13.78
N SER A 299 -35.32 -1.23 -14.81
CA SER A 299 -35.82 -2.60 -14.88
C SER A 299 -34.73 -3.69 -14.99
N TYR A 300 -33.45 -3.32 -15.13
CA TYR A 300 -32.34 -4.26 -15.31
C TYR A 300 -31.29 -4.09 -14.22
N ASP A 301 -30.88 -5.20 -13.61
CA ASP A 301 -29.91 -5.22 -12.50
C ASP A 301 -28.59 -4.51 -12.83
N SER A 302 -28.02 -4.80 -14.02
CA SER A 302 -26.75 -4.23 -14.47
C SER A 302 -26.78 -2.71 -14.73
N ARG A 303 -27.95 -2.09 -14.60
CA ARG A 303 -28.17 -0.64 -14.74
C ARG A 303 -28.68 0.00 -13.47
N THR A 304 -28.95 -0.79 -12.43
CA THR A 304 -29.53 -0.32 -11.16
C THR A 304 -28.53 -0.46 -10.02
N TYR A 305 -27.78 -1.56 -10.03
CA TYR A 305 -26.92 -1.95 -8.94
C TYR A 305 -25.49 -2.10 -9.40
N ASP A 306 -24.58 -1.69 -8.53
CA ASP A 306 -23.20 -2.16 -8.51
C ASP A 306 -23.00 -2.99 -7.22
N PHE A 307 -21.86 -3.64 -7.11
CA PHE A 307 -21.56 -4.57 -6.03
C PHE A 307 -20.41 -4.08 -5.16
N LYS A 308 -20.52 -4.42 -3.88
CA LYS A 308 -19.46 -4.26 -2.91
C LYS A 308 -19.41 -5.48 -2.01
N ILE A 309 -18.26 -5.74 -1.40
CA ILE A 309 -18.08 -6.78 -0.39
C ILE A 309 -19.10 -6.54 0.73
N GLN A 310 -19.81 -7.59 1.09
CA GLN A 310 -20.71 -7.59 2.22
C GLN A 310 -19.86 -7.59 3.51
N PRO A 311 -20.04 -6.63 4.43
CA PRO A 311 -19.37 -6.63 5.72
C PRO A 311 -19.63 -7.94 6.47
N GLY A 312 -18.61 -8.46 7.15
CA GLY A 312 -18.59 -9.73 7.86
C GLY A 312 -18.42 -10.98 6.98
N SER A 313 -18.31 -10.83 5.65
CA SER A 313 -18.17 -11.98 4.74
C SER A 313 -16.74 -12.44 4.50
N GLY A 314 -15.73 -11.70 4.99
CA GLY A 314 -14.32 -11.96 4.69
C GLY A 314 -14.00 -11.90 3.20
N GLY A 315 -14.73 -11.10 2.42
CA GLY A 315 -14.53 -10.96 0.97
C GLY A 315 -15.23 -12.01 0.11
N SER A 316 -15.97 -12.95 0.70
CA SER A 316 -16.60 -14.07 -0.03
C SER A 316 -18.02 -13.79 -0.53
N ARG A 317 -18.68 -12.75 -0.02
CA ARG A 317 -20.05 -12.36 -0.41
C ARG A 317 -20.10 -10.91 -0.80
N PHE A 318 -21.02 -10.62 -1.71
CA PHE A 318 -21.22 -9.28 -2.25
C PHE A 318 -22.66 -8.85 -2.05
N GLN A 319 -22.83 -7.57 -1.75
CA GLN A 319 -24.13 -6.94 -1.65
C GLN A 319 -24.27 -5.88 -2.73
N ARG A 320 -25.50 -5.77 -3.23
CA ARG A 320 -25.88 -4.73 -4.18
C ARG A 320 -25.97 -3.39 -3.45
N TYR A 321 -25.58 -2.33 -4.14
CA TYR A 321 -25.90 -0.96 -3.76
C TYR A 321 -26.38 -0.21 -5.00
N TYR A 322 -27.25 0.77 -4.81
CA TYR A 322 -27.76 1.56 -5.93
C TYR A 322 -26.65 2.43 -6.51
N ILE A 323 -26.54 2.43 -7.84
CA ILE A 323 -25.68 3.35 -8.60
C ILE A 323 -26.09 4.78 -8.26
N TYR A 324 -25.10 5.68 -8.19
CA TYR A 324 -25.32 7.09 -7.95
C TYR A 324 -26.10 7.74 -9.11
N SER A 325 -27.20 8.43 -8.81
CA SER A 325 -27.93 9.25 -9.79
C SER A 325 -27.61 10.74 -9.60
N TYR A 326 -27.98 11.27 -8.44
CA TYR A 326 -27.72 12.65 -8.03
C TYR A 326 -27.79 12.75 -6.51
N HIS A 327 -27.52 13.93 -5.97
CA HIS A 327 -27.81 14.21 -4.57
C HIS A 327 -28.45 15.58 -4.37
N LEU A 328 -29.12 15.69 -3.23
CA LEU A 328 -29.82 16.89 -2.78
C LEU A 328 -29.20 17.39 -1.48
N ALA A 329 -29.04 18.69 -1.39
CA ALA A 329 -28.66 19.39 -0.17
C ALA A 329 -29.85 20.19 0.39
N PRO A 330 -30.02 20.31 1.71
CA PRO A 330 -31.02 21.20 2.29
C PRO A 330 -30.84 22.66 1.82
N THR A 331 -31.91 23.34 1.41
CA THR A 331 -31.82 24.74 0.93
C THR A 331 -31.34 25.70 2.02
N ASN A 332 -31.60 25.35 3.28
CA ASN A 332 -31.24 26.12 4.47
C ASN A 332 -29.95 25.62 5.13
N ALA A 333 -29.13 24.81 4.43
CA ALA A 333 -27.94 24.18 5.01
C ALA A 333 -26.96 25.21 5.61
N ASP A 334 -26.77 26.36 4.95
CA ASP A 334 -25.94 27.45 5.47
C ASP A 334 -26.51 28.04 6.77
N SER A 335 -27.79 28.41 6.79
CA SER A 335 -28.44 29.01 7.96
C SER A 335 -28.57 28.08 9.17
N THR A 336 -28.55 26.77 8.94
CA THR A 336 -28.65 25.74 10.00
C THR A 336 -27.29 25.21 10.45
N GLY A 337 -26.19 25.68 9.85
CA GLY A 337 -24.84 25.18 10.11
C GLY A 337 -24.59 23.77 9.60
N GLN A 338 -25.48 23.21 8.78
CA GLN A 338 -25.27 21.93 8.11
C GLN A 338 -24.26 22.05 6.96
N ARG A 339 -24.12 23.26 6.40
CA ARG A 339 -23.06 23.63 5.48
C ARG A 339 -22.08 24.56 6.18
N VAL A 340 -20.81 24.19 6.17
CA VAL A 340 -19.72 24.99 6.73
C VAL A 340 -18.57 25.06 5.75
N THR A 341 -17.91 26.21 5.69
CA THR A 341 -16.67 26.39 4.93
C THR A 341 -15.56 26.69 5.91
N ILE A 342 -14.50 25.87 5.88
CA ILE A 342 -13.38 25.99 6.81
C ILE A 342 -12.04 25.91 6.08
N PRO A 343 -10.99 26.58 6.58
CA PRO A 343 -9.62 26.26 6.20
C PRO A 343 -9.32 24.78 6.46
N LEU A 344 -8.62 24.12 5.55
CA LEU A 344 -8.28 22.71 5.68
C LEU A 344 -7.44 22.45 6.93
N THR A 345 -6.58 23.40 7.30
CA THR A 345 -5.77 23.39 8.53
C THR A 345 -6.59 23.27 9.81
N ASN A 346 -7.86 23.67 9.81
CA ASN A 346 -8.72 23.53 10.98
C ASN A 346 -9.06 22.07 11.28
N THR A 347 -8.89 21.17 10.30
CA THR A 347 -9.10 19.72 10.44
C THR A 347 -7.84 18.99 10.91
N TYR A 348 -6.73 19.69 11.12
CA TYR A 348 -5.43 19.06 11.34
C TYR A 348 -5.33 18.44 12.74
N VAL A 349 -4.83 17.20 12.76
CA VAL A 349 -4.53 16.46 13.98
C VAL A 349 -3.09 15.97 13.93
N THR A 350 -2.40 16.08 15.06
CA THR A 350 -1.10 15.46 15.30
C THR A 350 -1.32 14.14 16.02
N GLN A 351 -0.79 13.04 15.48
CA GLN A 351 -0.75 11.79 16.22
C GLN A 351 0.44 11.79 17.15
N SER A 352 0.25 11.27 18.36
CA SER A 352 1.33 11.07 19.32
C SER A 352 1.31 9.64 19.83
N PHE A 353 2.49 9.04 19.91
CA PHE A 353 2.70 7.71 20.44
C PHE A 353 3.97 7.71 21.29
N GLY A 354 3.80 7.56 22.60
CA GLY A 354 4.89 7.78 23.54
C GLY A 354 5.46 9.20 23.40
N ALA A 355 6.76 9.30 23.12
CA ALA A 355 7.46 10.58 22.90
C ALA A 355 7.51 11.02 21.43
N ALA A 356 7.03 10.21 20.48
CA ALA A 356 7.07 10.51 19.05
C ALA A 356 5.74 11.12 18.59
N SER A 357 5.83 12.10 17.68
CA SER A 357 4.66 12.74 17.08
C SER A 357 4.80 12.82 15.55
N SER A 358 3.68 12.67 14.85
CA SER A 358 3.62 12.84 13.39
C SER A 358 3.59 14.31 12.99
N GLU A 359 3.82 14.59 11.72
CA GLU A 359 3.37 15.87 11.16
C GLU A 359 1.84 16.00 11.28
N PRO A 360 1.30 17.22 11.50
CA PRO A 360 -0.14 17.45 11.47
C PRO A 360 -0.71 17.19 10.07
N GLY A 361 -1.89 16.59 10.01
CA GLY A 361 -2.64 16.43 8.76
C GLY A 361 -4.14 16.45 8.98
N GLY A 362 -4.89 16.90 7.98
CA GLY A 362 -6.33 17.03 8.04
C GLY A 362 -7.04 15.69 8.12
N GLN A 363 -8.06 15.61 8.96
CA GLN A 363 -8.89 14.41 9.10
C GLN A 363 -10.38 14.75 9.02
N ILE A 364 -11.09 14.03 8.15
CA ILE A 364 -12.55 14.07 8.04
C ILE A 364 -13.05 12.62 8.10
N TYR A 365 -13.91 12.32 9.08
CA TYR A 365 -14.49 11.00 9.24
C TYR A 365 -16.01 11.06 9.01
N VAL A 366 -16.52 10.15 8.18
CA VAL A 366 -17.94 10.04 7.86
C VAL A 366 -18.41 8.61 8.10
N ASN A 367 -19.30 8.43 9.07
CA ASN A 367 -20.03 7.20 9.27
C ASN A 367 -21.22 7.11 8.30
N GLY A 368 -20.92 6.96 7.02
CA GLY A 368 -21.87 6.96 5.92
C GLY A 368 -21.16 7.17 4.59
N ASN A 369 -21.90 7.64 3.59
CA ASN A 369 -21.33 7.90 2.28
C ASN A 369 -20.77 9.33 2.15
N VAL A 370 -19.88 9.52 1.20
CA VAL A 370 -19.31 10.82 0.84
C VAL A 370 -19.49 11.08 -0.65
N VAL A 371 -19.80 12.31 -1.00
CA VAL A 371 -19.73 12.82 -2.37
C VAL A 371 -18.63 13.86 -2.41
N ILE A 372 -17.66 13.69 -3.31
CA ILE A 372 -16.62 14.70 -3.61
C ILE A 372 -16.96 15.31 -4.95
N GLY A 373 -17.19 16.62 -4.94
CA GLY A 373 -17.65 17.36 -6.10
C GLY A 373 -18.51 18.54 -5.68
N GLY A 374 -18.54 19.57 -6.51
CA GLY A 374 -19.09 20.87 -6.15
C GLY A 374 -19.54 21.70 -7.33
N ASN A 375 -20.18 22.83 -7.02
CA ASN A 375 -20.50 23.86 -8.01
C ASN A 375 -19.63 25.12 -7.82
N ASN A 376 -18.49 24.95 -7.14
CA ASN A 376 -17.58 26.06 -6.90
C ASN A 376 -16.83 26.43 -8.18
N THR A 377 -17.28 27.49 -8.84
CA THR A 377 -16.65 27.98 -10.07
C THR A 377 -15.25 28.56 -9.90
N ALA A 378 -14.76 28.75 -8.67
CA ALA A 378 -13.46 29.39 -8.39
C ALA A 378 -12.28 28.70 -9.08
N HIS A 379 -12.38 27.39 -9.34
CA HIS A 379 -11.35 26.59 -10.02
C HIS A 379 -11.90 25.87 -11.25
N GLY A 380 -12.79 26.53 -12.00
CA GLY A 380 -13.42 25.88 -13.16
C GLY A 380 -14.28 24.66 -12.79
N ASN A 381 -14.74 24.59 -11.53
CA ASN A 381 -15.41 23.48 -10.85
C ASN A 381 -14.51 22.31 -10.38
N ASP A 382 -13.21 22.34 -10.67
CA ASP A 382 -12.29 21.31 -10.17
C ASP A 382 -12.23 21.30 -8.63
N GLN A 383 -12.06 20.11 -8.06
CA GLN A 383 -11.81 19.93 -6.64
C GLN A 383 -10.33 20.10 -6.37
N LEU A 384 -9.94 21.32 -5.97
CA LEU A 384 -8.55 21.70 -5.79
C LEU A 384 -8.13 21.59 -4.31
N VAL A 385 -7.29 20.61 -4.00
CA VAL A 385 -6.82 20.34 -2.64
C VAL A 385 -5.51 21.08 -2.36
N LYS A 386 -5.53 22.00 -1.39
CA LYS A 386 -4.33 22.64 -0.86
C LYS A 386 -4.15 22.34 0.63
N GLY A 387 -3.09 21.62 0.95
CA GLY A 387 -2.78 21.03 2.25
C GLY A 387 -2.77 19.50 2.20
N LYS A 388 -2.68 18.88 3.37
CA LYS A 388 -2.70 17.42 3.56
C LYS A 388 -4.01 17.06 4.24
N VAL A 389 -4.84 16.21 3.62
CA VAL A 389 -6.11 15.77 4.21
C VAL A 389 -6.42 14.32 3.88
N THR A 390 -7.04 13.61 4.83
CA THR A 390 -7.62 12.29 4.61
C THR A 390 -9.11 12.31 4.90
N VAL A 391 -9.88 11.70 4.00
CA VAL A 391 -11.32 11.47 4.14
C VAL A 391 -11.55 9.97 4.33
N VAL A 392 -12.14 9.60 5.46
CA VAL A 392 -12.54 8.22 5.76
C VAL A 392 -14.05 8.09 5.76
N ALA A 393 -14.59 7.16 5.00
CA ALA A 393 -16.01 6.83 4.93
C ALA A 393 -16.25 5.37 5.30
N THR A 394 -17.23 5.09 6.17
CA THR A 394 -17.71 3.72 6.41
C THR A 394 -18.61 3.21 5.27
N GLY A 395 -19.15 4.12 4.47
CA GLY A 395 -19.91 3.85 3.25
C GLY A 395 -19.06 4.00 1.98
N ASN A 396 -19.70 4.44 0.91
CA ASN A 396 -19.07 4.70 -0.39
C ASN A 396 -18.51 6.13 -0.46
N ILE A 397 -17.46 6.34 -1.25
CA ILE A 397 -17.00 7.67 -1.69
C ILE A 397 -17.28 7.78 -3.19
N TRP A 398 -18.12 8.72 -3.56
CA TRP A 398 -18.44 9.04 -4.95
C TRP A 398 -17.71 10.30 -5.38
N ILE A 399 -16.97 10.22 -6.48
CA ILE A 399 -16.22 11.32 -7.07
C ILE A 399 -16.95 11.76 -8.33
N ALA A 400 -17.49 12.97 -8.31
CA ALA A 400 -18.29 13.50 -9.41
C ALA A 400 -17.55 14.52 -10.28
N ASP A 401 -16.35 14.94 -9.88
CA ASP A 401 -15.53 15.93 -10.57
C ASP A 401 -14.04 15.60 -10.44
N ARG A 402 -13.19 16.27 -11.22
CA ARG A 402 -11.72 16.14 -11.13
C ARG A 402 -11.26 16.49 -9.72
N ILE A 403 -10.31 15.70 -9.25
CA ILE A 403 -9.61 15.95 -8.00
C ILE A 403 -8.15 16.23 -8.33
N LEU A 404 -7.72 17.45 -8.07
CA LEU A 404 -6.36 17.91 -8.31
C LEU A 404 -5.77 18.43 -7.00
N VAL A 405 -4.46 18.36 -6.85
CA VAL A 405 -3.76 19.08 -5.79
C VAL A 405 -3.29 20.45 -6.29
N ASP A 406 -3.31 21.46 -5.42
CA ASP A 406 -2.74 22.78 -5.76
C ASP A 406 -1.21 22.69 -5.93
N GLY A 407 -0.61 23.63 -6.65
CA GLY A 407 0.85 23.75 -6.76
C GLY A 407 1.46 23.18 -8.04
N SER A 408 2.76 22.90 -8.00
CA SER A 408 3.56 22.52 -9.16
C SER A 408 3.27 21.10 -9.64
N HIS A 409 3.22 20.97 -10.97
CA HIS A 409 3.12 19.71 -11.70
C HIS A 409 4.26 19.65 -12.73
N ASP A 410 4.70 18.44 -13.06
CA ASP A 410 5.71 18.20 -14.08
C ASP A 410 5.12 18.29 -15.51
N ALA A 411 5.96 18.00 -16.51
CA ALA A 411 5.55 18.06 -17.92
C ALA A 411 4.48 17.03 -18.30
N ASP A 412 4.35 15.95 -17.52
CA ASP A 412 3.34 14.91 -17.70
C ASP A 412 2.05 15.24 -16.93
N GLY A 413 1.99 16.40 -16.26
CA GLY A 413 0.85 16.79 -15.44
C GLY A 413 0.78 16.09 -14.09
N LYS A 414 1.86 15.42 -13.64
CA LYS A 414 1.92 14.77 -12.32
C LYS A 414 2.40 15.77 -11.28
N PRO A 415 1.90 15.73 -10.04
CA PRO A 415 2.41 16.60 -8.99
C PRO A 415 3.92 16.40 -8.77
N THR A 416 4.69 17.48 -8.71
CA THR A 416 6.16 17.40 -8.53
C THR A 416 6.51 16.91 -7.12
N MET A 417 7.69 16.30 -6.93
CA MET A 417 8.13 15.74 -5.64
C MET A 417 8.15 16.74 -4.47
N ASP A 418 8.31 18.03 -4.75
CA ASP A 418 8.32 19.14 -3.79
C ASP A 418 6.93 19.73 -3.52
N ASN A 419 5.90 19.33 -4.27
CA ASN A 419 4.53 19.76 -4.02
C ASN A 419 4.04 19.15 -2.68
N PRO A 420 3.67 19.95 -1.67
CA PRO A 420 3.37 19.46 -0.33
C PRO A 420 1.92 18.96 -0.17
N ASN A 421 1.08 19.14 -1.19
CA ASN A 421 -0.36 18.91 -1.11
C ASN A 421 -0.70 17.45 -1.43
N VAL A 422 -1.56 16.87 -0.60
CA VAL A 422 -1.87 15.44 -0.63
C VAL A 422 -3.32 15.19 -0.18
N LEU A 423 -4.02 14.32 -0.91
CA LEU A 423 -5.34 13.80 -0.53
C LEU A 423 -5.27 12.28 -0.31
N GLY A 424 -5.84 11.83 0.81
CA GLY A 424 -6.13 10.42 1.06
C GLY A 424 -7.63 10.16 1.09
N LEU A 425 -8.07 9.12 0.40
CA LEU A 425 -9.45 8.65 0.36
C LEU A 425 -9.49 7.21 0.87
N LEU A 426 -10.30 6.95 1.89
CA LEU A 426 -10.54 5.60 2.36
C LEU A 426 -12.02 5.32 2.50
N ALA A 427 -12.47 4.22 1.88
CA ALA A 427 -13.84 3.74 2.01
C ALA A 427 -13.87 2.29 2.52
N GLN A 428 -14.73 2.00 3.50
CA GLN A 428 -15.13 0.63 3.81
C GLN A 428 -16.19 0.09 2.85
N GLY A 429 -16.78 0.94 2.00
CA GLY A 429 -17.56 0.55 0.83
C GLY A 429 -16.70 0.54 -0.43
N VAL A 430 -17.05 1.39 -1.39
CA VAL A 430 -16.31 1.58 -2.66
C VAL A 430 -15.81 3.01 -2.80
N VAL A 431 -14.84 3.24 -3.69
CA VAL A 431 -14.50 4.58 -4.19
C VAL A 431 -14.73 4.59 -5.69
N LYS A 432 -15.65 5.44 -6.17
CA LYS A 432 -16.10 5.41 -7.56
C LYS A 432 -16.20 6.79 -8.17
N VAL A 433 -15.74 6.92 -9.41
CA VAL A 433 -16.11 8.01 -10.31
C VAL A 433 -17.56 7.80 -10.75
N VAL A 434 -18.38 8.83 -10.66
CA VAL A 434 -19.80 8.79 -10.99
C VAL A 434 -20.19 9.95 -11.89
N ASP A 435 -21.12 9.74 -12.81
CA ASP A 435 -21.67 10.79 -13.67
C ASP A 435 -23.01 11.30 -13.10
N PRO A 436 -23.08 12.53 -12.54
CA PRO A 436 -24.34 13.13 -12.12
C PRO A 436 -25.38 13.28 -13.25
N GLY A 437 -24.96 13.18 -14.51
CA GLY A 437 -25.83 13.22 -15.69
C GLY A 437 -26.84 12.09 -15.76
N MET A 438 -26.70 11.03 -14.96
CA MET A 438 -27.74 10.00 -14.83
C MET A 438 -29.09 10.57 -14.39
N SER A 439 -29.08 11.68 -13.66
CA SER A 439 -30.28 12.41 -13.23
C SER A 439 -31.16 12.94 -14.37
N ASP A 440 -30.59 13.24 -15.54
CA ASP A 440 -31.40 13.68 -16.68
C ASP A 440 -32.34 12.55 -17.15
N ILE A 441 -31.96 11.29 -16.95
CA ILE A 441 -32.78 10.11 -17.29
C ILE A 441 -33.95 9.94 -16.31
N ASP A 442 -33.69 10.20 -15.01
CA ASP A 442 -34.71 10.14 -13.96
C ASP A 442 -35.64 11.39 -13.94
N GLY A 443 -35.22 12.46 -14.62
CA GLY A 443 -35.86 13.78 -14.58
C GLY A 443 -35.39 14.60 -13.37
N ILE A 444 -35.09 15.89 -13.59
CA ILE A 444 -34.72 16.80 -12.50
C ILE A 444 -35.93 16.97 -11.57
N VAL A 445 -35.85 16.42 -10.36
CA VAL A 445 -36.93 16.53 -9.38
C VAL A 445 -36.74 17.78 -8.52
N SER A 446 -37.66 18.73 -8.63
CA SER A 446 -37.76 19.83 -7.68
C SER A 446 -38.43 19.33 -6.39
N ILE A 447 -37.69 19.35 -5.28
CA ILE A 447 -38.20 18.92 -3.97
C ILE A 447 -38.19 20.10 -3.01
N SER A 448 -39.35 20.43 -2.46
CA SER A 448 -39.50 21.54 -1.51
C SER A 448 -38.53 21.40 -0.34
N GLY A 449 -37.76 22.48 -0.07
CA GLY A 449 -36.76 22.53 1.01
C GLY A 449 -35.39 21.93 0.64
N TYR A 450 -35.20 21.48 -0.60
CA TYR A 450 -33.95 20.89 -1.07
C TYR A 450 -33.52 21.50 -2.40
N THR A 451 -32.20 21.66 -2.55
CA THR A 451 -31.57 22.09 -3.79
C THR A 451 -30.95 20.88 -4.46
N TYR A 452 -31.30 20.68 -5.73
CA TYR A 452 -30.61 19.77 -6.60
C TYR A 452 -29.17 20.26 -6.83
N SER A 453 -28.20 19.40 -6.55
CA SER A 453 -26.77 19.75 -6.58
C SER A 453 -26.06 18.82 -7.58
N PRO A 454 -26.13 19.09 -8.90
CA PRO A 454 -25.24 18.41 -9.82
C PRO A 454 -23.82 18.89 -9.51
N VAL A 455 -22.92 17.95 -9.30
CA VAL A 455 -21.56 18.20 -8.81
C VAL A 455 -20.50 17.93 -9.88
N GLY A 456 -20.89 18.12 -11.14
CA GLY A 456 -20.01 18.01 -12.30
C GLY A 456 -20.38 19.04 -13.36
N ARG A 457 -19.59 19.10 -14.42
CA ARG A 457 -19.74 20.11 -15.49
C ARG A 457 -20.50 19.52 -16.68
N PRO A 458 -21.69 20.05 -17.03
CA PRO A 458 -22.37 19.61 -18.24
C PRO A 458 -21.54 19.91 -19.49
N ASP A 459 -21.49 18.96 -20.43
CA ASP A 459 -20.78 19.12 -21.72
C ASP A 459 -21.29 20.33 -22.53
N TYR A 460 -22.61 20.59 -22.52
CA TYR A 460 -23.20 21.79 -23.14
C TYR A 460 -24.12 22.53 -22.16
N PRO A 461 -23.58 23.40 -21.30
CA PRO A 461 -24.32 24.08 -20.24
C PRO A 461 -25.55 24.89 -20.70
N SER A 462 -25.63 25.24 -21.99
CA SER A 462 -26.75 25.98 -22.60
C SER A 462 -27.90 25.09 -23.08
N ALA A 463 -27.79 23.77 -22.98
CA ALA A 463 -28.83 22.85 -23.43
C ALA A 463 -30.03 22.85 -22.49
N GLY A 464 -31.23 22.95 -23.07
CA GLY A 464 -32.50 22.80 -22.37
C GLY A 464 -33.25 21.54 -22.77
N SER A 465 -34.42 21.33 -22.17
CA SER A 465 -35.34 20.19 -22.43
C SER A 465 -35.78 20.01 -23.88
N THR A 466 -35.61 21.04 -24.70
CA THR A 466 -35.95 21.04 -26.13
C THR A 466 -34.74 20.83 -27.04
N SER A 467 -33.53 20.75 -26.49
CA SER A 467 -32.30 20.58 -27.28
C SER A 467 -31.97 19.10 -27.50
N SER A 468 -31.30 18.79 -28.63
CA SER A 468 -30.78 17.44 -28.90
C SER A 468 -29.77 16.97 -27.85
N ASN A 469 -29.14 17.92 -27.16
CA ASN A 469 -28.17 17.68 -26.11
C ASN A 469 -28.82 17.78 -24.73
N TYR A 470 -30.13 17.55 -24.58
CA TYR A 470 -30.78 17.64 -23.27
C TYR A 470 -30.19 16.65 -22.25
N TYR A 471 -29.83 15.46 -22.71
CA TYR A 471 -29.23 14.42 -21.89
C TYR A 471 -27.70 14.54 -21.96
N GLN A 472 -27.07 15.24 -21.00
CA GLN A 472 -25.63 15.55 -21.04
C GLN A 472 -24.80 14.80 -20.02
N ARG A 473 -23.56 14.49 -20.41
CA ARG A 473 -22.51 14.06 -19.49
C ARG A 473 -22.13 15.23 -18.57
N TYR A 474 -21.82 14.90 -17.32
CA TYR A 474 -21.32 15.88 -16.34
C TYR A 474 -19.87 15.57 -15.89
N LEU A 475 -19.30 14.47 -16.39
CA LEU A 475 -17.93 14.07 -16.09
C LEU A 475 -16.91 14.85 -16.94
N PRO A 476 -15.80 15.32 -16.35
CA PRO A 476 -14.66 15.83 -17.10
C PRO A 476 -14.03 14.77 -18.02
N ASP A 477 -13.42 15.22 -19.11
CA ASP A 477 -12.61 14.39 -20.02
C ASP A 477 -11.27 15.10 -20.32
N PRO A 478 -10.11 14.54 -19.94
CA PRO A 478 -9.95 13.34 -19.10
C PRO A 478 -10.47 13.55 -17.67
N MET A 479 -10.87 12.45 -17.03
CA MET A 479 -11.11 12.41 -15.58
C MET A 479 -9.76 12.19 -14.87
N ILE A 480 -9.34 13.14 -14.06
CA ILE A 480 -8.07 13.08 -13.31
C ILE A 480 -8.37 13.01 -11.82
N VAL A 481 -7.73 12.06 -11.12
CA VAL A 481 -7.83 11.90 -9.67
C VAL A 481 -6.43 11.82 -9.07
N GLU A 482 -6.08 12.83 -8.28
CA GLU A 482 -4.80 12.90 -7.58
C GLU A 482 -4.96 12.59 -6.09
N GLY A 483 -4.31 11.53 -5.62
CA GLY A 483 -4.36 11.12 -4.22
C GLY A 483 -4.18 9.62 -3.99
N ALA A 484 -4.17 9.21 -2.73
CA ALA A 484 -4.25 7.79 -2.39
C ALA A 484 -5.67 7.32 -2.19
N ILE A 485 -5.95 6.14 -2.72
CA ILE A 485 -7.26 5.53 -2.71
C ILE A 485 -7.14 4.18 -2.01
N THR A 486 -7.79 4.03 -0.87
CA THR A 486 -7.86 2.76 -0.11
C THR A 486 -9.31 2.29 -0.02
N VAL A 487 -9.60 1.09 -0.52
CA VAL A 487 -10.97 0.57 -0.66
C VAL A 487 -11.06 -0.81 -0.01
N GLY A 488 -11.62 -0.86 1.20
CA GLY A 488 -11.72 -2.08 1.99
C GLY A 488 -12.93 -2.96 1.65
N GLY A 489 -14.02 -2.37 1.16
CA GLY A 489 -15.26 -3.10 0.85
C GLY A 489 -15.49 -3.33 -0.63
N GLY A 490 -14.49 -3.17 -1.49
CA GLY A 490 -14.64 -3.27 -2.92
C GLY A 490 -13.45 -2.64 -3.61
N GLY A 491 -13.70 -1.98 -4.74
CA GLY A 491 -12.62 -1.44 -5.54
C GLY A 491 -12.81 -0.05 -6.08
N TRP A 492 -11.68 0.50 -6.50
CA TRP A 492 -11.55 1.76 -7.21
C TRP A 492 -12.05 1.62 -8.63
N GLY A 493 -12.82 2.60 -9.09
CA GLY A 493 -13.14 2.68 -10.51
C GLY A 493 -14.23 3.67 -10.85
N ALA A 494 -15.07 3.31 -11.81
CA ALA A 494 -16.20 4.07 -12.28
C ALA A 494 -17.49 3.27 -12.08
N GLU A 495 -18.58 3.94 -11.77
CA GLU A 495 -19.89 3.31 -11.82
C GLU A 495 -20.38 3.26 -13.28
N ASN A 496 -20.88 2.07 -13.63
CA ASN A 496 -21.61 1.73 -14.84
C ASN A 496 -20.79 1.50 -16.13
N VAL A 497 -21.09 0.37 -16.79
CA VAL A 497 -20.15 -0.31 -17.72
C VAL A 497 -20.76 -0.83 -19.01
N LYS A 498 -21.99 -0.47 -19.38
CA LYS A 498 -22.59 -1.08 -20.57
C LYS A 498 -23.42 -0.17 -21.47
N ARG A 499 -23.03 -0.11 -22.75
CA ARG A 499 -23.76 0.50 -23.86
C ARG A 499 -25.14 -0.07 -24.02
N GLY A 500 -26.09 0.83 -24.28
CA GLY A 500 -27.41 0.52 -24.77
C GLY A 500 -28.24 1.78 -24.87
N SER A 501 -29.41 1.67 -25.51
CA SER A 501 -30.24 2.82 -25.89
C SER A 501 -30.65 3.76 -24.75
N TYR A 502 -30.53 3.36 -23.47
CA TYR A 502 -30.95 4.18 -22.31
C TYR A 502 -30.24 3.85 -20.97
N GLY A 503 -28.96 3.46 -20.94
CA GLY A 503 -28.45 2.77 -19.76
C GLY A 503 -26.98 2.90 -19.40
N GLY A 504 -26.52 4.13 -19.15
CA GLY A 504 -25.87 4.33 -17.85
C GLY A 504 -24.80 5.42 -17.79
N ARG A 505 -23.94 5.61 -18.79
CA ARG A 505 -22.96 6.71 -18.80
C ARG A 505 -23.06 7.48 -20.10
N LYS A 506 -22.88 8.79 -20.04
CA LYS A 506 -22.80 9.62 -21.25
C LYS A 506 -21.32 9.83 -21.57
N GLU A 507 -20.92 9.49 -22.77
CA GLU A 507 -19.52 9.55 -23.25
C GLU A 507 -19.29 10.87 -24.01
N TYR A 508 -18.04 11.36 -24.06
CA TYR A 508 -17.72 12.65 -24.71
C TYR A 508 -17.65 12.51 -26.24
N SER A 509 -16.67 11.77 -26.76
CA SER A 509 -16.61 11.35 -28.17
C SER A 509 -15.64 10.18 -28.35
N GLY A 510 -16.01 9.17 -29.15
CA GLY A 510 -15.21 7.95 -29.35
C GLY A 510 -15.86 6.72 -28.71
N ASN A 511 -15.06 5.67 -28.49
CA ASN A 511 -15.53 4.42 -27.89
C ASN A 511 -15.17 4.30 -26.38
N GLN A 512 -14.31 5.19 -25.85
CA GLN A 512 -13.79 5.15 -24.49
C GLN A 512 -13.45 6.57 -23.99
N ASP A 513 -13.70 6.83 -22.71
CA ASP A 513 -13.24 8.03 -21.99
C ASP A 513 -11.83 7.81 -21.41
N TYR A 514 -11.17 8.87 -20.91
CA TYR A 514 -9.87 8.75 -20.25
C TYR A 514 -9.96 8.90 -18.72
N LEU A 515 -9.37 7.95 -17.98
CA LEU A 515 -9.23 8.02 -16.52
C LEU A 515 -7.75 7.99 -16.15
N GLU A 516 -7.29 9.07 -15.54
CA GLU A 516 -5.92 9.24 -15.08
C GLU A 516 -5.88 9.29 -13.56
N VAL A 517 -4.97 8.51 -12.96
CA VAL A 517 -4.74 8.51 -11.53
C VAL A 517 -3.28 8.80 -11.24
N HIS A 518 -3.03 9.88 -10.50
CA HIS A 518 -1.71 10.22 -9.97
C HIS A 518 -1.72 9.94 -8.46
N GLY A 519 -1.17 8.80 -8.04
CA GLY A 519 -1.43 8.37 -6.67
C GLY A 519 -0.90 7.01 -6.26
N THR A 520 -1.61 6.41 -5.31
CA THR A 520 -1.46 4.99 -4.91
C THR A 520 -2.85 4.40 -4.72
N ILE A 521 -3.00 3.11 -5.02
CA ILE A 521 -4.28 2.40 -4.90
C ILE A 521 -4.10 1.20 -3.98
N CYS A 522 -5.05 0.98 -3.09
CA CYS A 522 -5.13 -0.21 -2.28
C CYS A 522 -6.58 -0.69 -2.29
N GLU A 523 -6.89 -1.83 -2.90
CA GLU A 523 -8.27 -2.27 -3.07
C GLU A 523 -8.44 -3.76 -2.80
N ALA A 524 -9.51 -4.13 -2.10
CA ALA A 524 -9.80 -5.53 -1.77
C ALA A 524 -10.14 -6.36 -3.01
N MET A 525 -10.78 -5.73 -3.98
CA MET A 525 -11.06 -6.26 -5.30
C MET A 525 -10.99 -5.13 -6.30
N ARG A 526 -10.85 -5.42 -7.58
CA ARG A 526 -10.96 -4.39 -8.60
C ARG A 526 -12.34 -3.77 -8.61
N GLY A 527 -12.38 -2.44 -8.75
CA GLY A 527 -13.59 -1.76 -9.14
C GLY A 527 -13.77 -1.82 -10.65
N VAL A 528 -15.02 -1.69 -11.06
CA VAL A 528 -15.42 -1.58 -12.46
C VAL A 528 -14.74 -0.39 -13.13
N VAL A 529 -13.95 -0.60 -14.20
CA VAL A 529 -13.60 0.45 -15.17
C VAL A 529 -13.32 -0.18 -16.55
N GLY A 530 -14.32 -0.14 -17.44
CA GLY A 530 -14.26 -0.36 -18.90
C GLY A 530 -13.80 -1.70 -19.46
N VAL A 531 -14.46 -2.15 -20.53
CA VAL A 531 -14.03 -3.28 -21.38
C VAL A 531 -13.43 -2.70 -22.67
N THR A 532 -12.26 -3.19 -23.09
CA THR A 532 -11.53 -2.69 -24.28
C THR A 532 -12.38 -2.69 -25.54
N GLY A 533 -12.33 -1.61 -26.31
CA GLY A 533 -13.03 -1.51 -27.60
C GLY A 533 -14.55 -1.37 -27.47
N THR A 534 -15.05 -1.18 -26.24
CA THR A 534 -16.44 -0.89 -25.88
C THR A 534 -16.45 0.16 -24.76
N ASP A 535 -17.64 0.49 -24.25
CA ASP A 535 -17.87 1.51 -23.22
C ASP A 535 -16.97 1.38 -21.98
N GLY A 536 -16.53 2.54 -21.50
CA GLY A 536 -15.80 2.70 -20.25
C GLY A 536 -14.57 3.60 -20.40
N PHE A 537 -13.58 3.41 -19.54
CA PHE A 537 -12.36 4.20 -19.59
C PHE A 537 -11.15 3.42 -20.08
N LEU A 538 -10.33 4.07 -20.90
CA LEU A 538 -8.92 3.77 -21.01
C LEU A 538 -8.18 4.41 -19.84
N LYS A 539 -7.35 3.63 -19.15
CA LYS A 539 -6.75 4.01 -17.88
C LYS A 539 -5.27 4.32 -17.99
N SER A 540 -4.84 5.36 -17.30
CA SER A 540 -3.44 5.65 -17.02
C SER A 540 -3.22 5.76 -15.51
N TYR A 541 -2.31 4.96 -14.97
CA TYR A 541 -2.00 4.94 -13.54
C TYR A 541 -0.54 5.31 -13.34
N HIS A 542 -0.31 6.37 -12.57
CA HIS A 542 1.04 6.88 -12.27
C HIS A 542 1.25 6.92 -10.76
N MET A 543 2.37 6.36 -10.31
CA MET A 543 2.75 6.40 -8.90
C MET A 543 3.15 7.80 -8.48
N ASP A 544 2.43 8.35 -7.51
CA ASP A 544 2.90 9.53 -6.78
C ASP A 544 3.83 9.10 -5.64
N ARG A 545 5.12 9.31 -5.81
CA ARG A 545 6.15 8.91 -4.83
C ARG A 545 6.10 9.72 -3.54
N ARG A 546 5.48 10.90 -3.52
CA ARG A 546 5.30 11.69 -2.29
C ARG A 546 4.46 10.94 -1.27
N LEU A 547 3.55 10.10 -1.75
CA LEU A 547 2.67 9.30 -0.92
C LEU A 547 3.43 8.23 -0.09
N LEU A 548 4.70 7.96 -0.42
CA LEU A 548 5.56 7.07 0.36
C LEU A 548 5.91 7.59 1.76
N THR A 549 5.82 8.90 2.01
CA THR A 549 6.16 9.49 3.32
C THR A 549 4.99 9.52 4.29
N GLY A 550 3.89 8.80 4.00
CA GLY A 550 2.70 8.86 4.84
C GLY A 550 1.80 10.03 4.44
N ILE A 551 0.66 9.67 3.87
CA ILE A 551 -0.39 10.58 3.40
C ILE A 551 -1.26 11.04 4.58
N VAL A 552 -1.39 10.16 5.57
CA VAL A 552 -2.50 10.12 6.50
C VAL A 552 -1.98 10.14 7.93
N PRO A 553 -2.46 11.04 8.80
CA PRO A 553 -2.38 10.79 10.21
C PRO A 553 -3.24 9.57 10.53
N GLY A 554 -2.62 8.42 10.82
CA GLY A 554 -3.33 7.20 11.23
C GLY A 554 -2.74 5.87 10.78
N ASP A 555 -1.53 5.81 10.18
CA ASP A 555 -0.91 4.56 9.68
C ASP A 555 -1.91 3.68 8.90
N ILE A 556 -2.50 4.20 7.82
CA ILE A 556 -3.52 3.47 7.07
C ILE A 556 -2.93 2.68 5.89
N TRP A 557 -1.84 1.99 6.17
CA TRP A 557 -1.21 1.08 5.20
C TRP A 557 -1.64 -0.35 5.46
N MET A 558 -2.06 -1.06 4.41
CA MET A 558 -2.64 -2.39 4.54
C MET A 558 -1.68 -3.51 4.16
N ARG A 559 -0.40 -3.24 3.88
CA ARG A 559 0.54 -4.29 3.49
C ARG A 559 1.16 -4.98 4.70
N GLY A 560 1.08 -6.29 4.80
CA GLY A 560 1.69 -7.03 5.93
C GLY A 560 3.23 -7.12 5.90
N LYS A 561 3.92 -6.42 5.00
CA LYS A 561 5.36 -6.53 4.80
C LYS A 561 6.08 -5.32 5.39
N TYR A 562 7.10 -5.58 6.21
CA TYR A 562 8.00 -4.56 6.74
C TYR A 562 9.36 -4.68 6.06
N VAL A 563 9.96 -3.54 5.74
CA VAL A 563 11.27 -3.46 5.09
C VAL A 563 12.18 -2.50 5.86
N PRO A 564 13.50 -2.71 5.87
CA PRO A 564 14.44 -1.73 6.40
C PRO A 564 14.27 -0.38 5.73
N ALA A 565 14.30 0.69 6.51
CA ALA A 565 14.43 2.03 6.00
C ALA A 565 15.81 2.20 5.32
N PRO A 566 15.95 3.05 4.29
CA PRO A 566 17.26 3.36 3.71
C PRO A 566 18.28 3.76 4.79
N ALA A 567 19.46 3.14 4.79
CA ALA A 567 20.51 3.32 5.81
C ALA A 567 20.09 2.99 7.26
N GLY A 568 18.95 2.35 7.47
CA GLY A 568 18.40 2.02 8.79
C GLY A 568 18.90 0.70 9.37
N TRP A 569 19.89 0.03 8.77
CA TRP A 569 20.46 -1.22 9.27
C TRP A 569 21.83 -0.97 9.90
N HIS A 570 21.95 -1.32 11.19
CA HIS A 570 23.21 -1.23 11.92
C HIS A 570 23.54 -2.58 12.58
N ASP A 571 24.73 -3.10 12.30
CA ASP A 571 25.30 -4.28 12.96
C ASP A 571 26.58 -3.87 13.70
N TYR A 572 26.65 -4.18 14.98
CA TYR A 572 27.82 -3.89 15.80
C TYR A 572 28.03 -4.91 16.92
N ARG A 573 29.28 -5.03 17.38
CA ARG A 573 29.64 -5.79 18.59
C ARG A 573 29.18 -5.03 19.82
N THR A 574 28.59 -5.72 20.79
CA THR A 574 28.25 -5.08 22.07
C THR A 574 29.40 -5.26 23.06
N GLY A 575 30.04 -4.17 23.48
CA GLY A 575 31.16 -4.21 24.45
C GLY A 575 32.40 -3.39 24.11
N GLU A 576 32.33 -2.50 23.12
CA GLU A 576 33.25 -1.35 22.98
C GLU A 576 32.56 -0.06 23.43
#